data_AF-A0A959UXL9-F1
#
_entry.id   AF-A0A959UXL9-F1
#
_cell.length_a   1.000
_cell.length_b   1.000
_cell.length_c   1.000
_cell.angle_alpha   90.00
_cell.angle_beta   90.00
_cell.angle_gamma   90.00
#
_symmetry.space_group_name_H-M   'P 1'
#
loop_
_entity.id
_entity.type
_entity.pdbx_description
1 polymer ?
#
loop_
_entity_poly.entity_id
_entity_poly.type
_entity_poly.pdbx_seq_one_letter_code
_entity_poly.pdbx_strand_id
1 'polypeptide(L)'
;WTVAQVMRKINYRLATEVSAGQAFCFGPPAIPGLGSGSGFSIMLQDQGGNEPTYLAEHAGRFMQAAMQRPEIASTFTPYNAGVPQRYLDI
;
A
#
# COMPACT_ATOMS: atom_id res chain seq x y z
N TRP A 1 -26.55 -8.33 3.82
CA TRP A 1 -25.40 -7.44 4.09
C TRP A 1 -25.02 -6.72 2.81
N THR A 2 -24.59 -5.46 2.89
CA THR A 2 -24.01 -4.77 1.73
C THR A 2 -22.58 -5.26 1.49
N VAL A 3 -22.06 -5.12 0.27
CA VAL A 3 -20.66 -5.43 -0.05
C VAL A 3 -19.70 -4.68 0.90
N ALA A 4 -20.01 -3.41 1.20
CA ALA A 4 -19.26 -2.60 2.16
C ALA A 4 -19.23 -3.21 3.58
N GLN A 5 -20.35 -3.74 4.07
CA GLN A 5 -20.41 -4.39 5.38
C GLN A 5 -19.59 -5.68 5.42
N VAL A 6 -19.61 -6.47 4.33
CA VAL A 6 -18.81 -7.69 4.21
C VAL A 6 -17.33 -7.37 4.19
N MET A 7 -16.91 -6.42 3.36
CA MET A 7 -15.50 -6.00 3.26
C MET A 7 -14.98 -5.48 4.59
N ARG A 8 -15.75 -4.67 5.32
CA ARG A 8 -15.36 -4.19 6.65
C ARG A 8 -15.12 -5.33 7.64
N LYS A 9 -15.99 -6.36 7.63
CA LYS A 9 -15.83 -7.54 8.47
C LYS A 9 -14.60 -8.36 8.09
N ILE A 10 -14.35 -8.54 6.79
CA ILE A 10 -13.15 -9.24 6.30
C ILE A 10 -11.89 -8.47 6.69
N ASN A 11 -11.83 -7.17 6.45
CA ASN A 11 -10.68 -6.34 6.81
C ASN A 11 -10.39 -6.33 8.31
N TYR A 12 -11.44 -6.34 9.15
CA TYR A 12 -11.25 -6.51 10.59
C TYR A 12 -10.55 -7.84 10.91
N ARG A 13 -11.05 -8.96 10.35
CA ARG A 13 -10.42 -10.28 10.57
C ARG A 13 -9.00 -10.34 10.05
N LEU A 14 -8.75 -9.82 8.84
CA LEU A 14 -7.41 -9.79 8.26
C LEU A 14 -6.44 -9.00 9.15
N ALA A 15 -6.88 -7.87 9.72
CA ALA A 15 -6.05 -7.07 10.61
C ALA A 15 -5.78 -7.75 11.97
N THR A 16 -6.69 -8.59 12.47
CA THR A 16 -6.55 -9.22 13.79
C THR A 16 -6.00 -10.64 13.76
N GLU A 17 -6.20 -11.38 12.65
CA GLU A 17 -5.87 -12.81 12.55
C GLU A 17 -4.61 -13.08 11.72
N VAL A 18 -4.19 -12.17 10.84
CA VAL A 18 -2.93 -12.31 10.09
C VAL A 18 -1.76 -11.86 10.98
N SER A 19 -0.94 -12.82 11.40
CA SER A 19 0.17 -12.59 12.32
C SER A 19 1.48 -12.15 11.64
N ALA A 20 1.60 -12.35 10.33
CA ALA A 20 2.77 -11.97 9.55
C ALA A 20 2.35 -11.39 8.18
N GLY A 21 2.83 -10.18 7.89
CA GLY A 21 2.48 -9.45 6.68
C GLY A 21 1.23 -8.59 6.83
N GLN A 22 0.84 -7.93 5.73
CA GLN A 22 -0.33 -7.06 5.68
C GLN A 22 -1.31 -7.60 4.64
N ALA A 23 -2.57 -7.76 5.03
CA ALA A 23 -3.63 -8.27 4.17
C ALA A 23 -4.86 -7.38 4.25
N PHE A 24 -5.49 -7.12 3.10
CA PHE A 24 -6.68 -6.29 2.99
C PHE A 24 -7.52 -6.69 1.78
N CYS A 25 -8.82 -6.41 1.88
CA CYS A 25 -9.85 -6.66 0.88
C CYS A 25 -10.36 -5.32 0.35
N PHE A 26 -10.41 -5.20 -0.96
CA PHE A 26 -10.95 -4.06 -1.70
C PHE A 26 -12.11 -4.51 -2.59
N GLY A 27 -12.98 -3.56 -2.93
CA GLY A 27 -14.09 -3.82 -3.84
C GLY A 27 -13.59 -4.08 -5.27
N PRO A 28 -14.38 -4.78 -6.09
CA PRO A 28 -14.04 -5.03 -7.50
C PRO A 28 -13.82 -3.72 -8.25
N PRO A 29 -12.94 -3.70 -9.27
CA PRO A 29 -12.72 -2.51 -10.10
C PRO A 29 -13.99 -2.13 -10.85
N ALA A 30 -14.17 -0.84 -11.12
CA ALA A 30 -15.34 -0.34 -11.87
C ALA A 30 -15.40 -0.89 -13.31
N ILE A 31 -14.25 -1.16 -13.91
CA ILE A 31 -14.12 -1.76 -15.24
C ILE A 31 -13.20 -2.98 -15.12
N PRO A 32 -13.69 -4.20 -15.43
CA PRO A 32 -12.85 -5.40 -15.47
C PRO A 32 -11.65 -5.20 -16.41
N GLY A 33 -10.45 -5.53 -15.95
CA GLY A 33 -9.22 -5.45 -16.73
C GLY A 33 -8.40 -4.16 -16.59
N LEU A 34 -8.90 -3.12 -15.91
CA LEU A 34 -8.14 -1.87 -15.68
C LEU A 34 -7.21 -1.88 -14.45
N GLY A 35 -7.17 -2.98 -13.71
CA GLY A 35 -6.36 -3.14 -12.51
C GLY A 35 -7.01 -4.05 -11.49
N SER A 36 -6.26 -4.35 -10.43
CA SER A 36 -6.71 -5.22 -9.33
C SER A 36 -7.42 -4.48 -8.20
N GLY A 37 -7.18 -3.16 -8.06
CA GLY A 37 -7.72 -2.36 -6.96
C GLY A 37 -8.82 -1.38 -7.38
N SER A 38 -9.74 -1.09 -6.46
CA SER A 38 -10.58 0.11 -6.51
C SER A 38 -9.79 1.29 -5.93
N GLY A 39 -9.88 2.46 -6.56
CA GLY A 39 -9.19 3.69 -6.13
C GLY A 39 -8.24 4.24 -7.20
N PHE A 40 -7.09 4.76 -6.76
CA PHE A 40 -6.05 5.32 -7.62
C PHE A 40 -4.66 4.79 -7.23
N SER A 41 -3.73 4.82 -8.17
CA SER A 41 -2.33 4.43 -7.96
C SER A 41 -1.41 5.63 -8.25
N ILE A 42 -0.36 5.79 -7.44
CA ILE A 42 0.65 6.84 -7.60
C ILE A 42 2.03 6.19 -7.59
N MET A 43 2.94 6.70 -8.41
CA MET A 43 4.35 6.33 -8.40
C MET A 43 5.17 7.50 -7.86
N LEU A 44 5.77 7.31 -6.67
CA LEU A 44 6.70 8.26 -6.08
C LEU A 44 8.12 7.90 -6.52
N GLN A 45 8.85 8.87 -7.07
CA GLN A 45 10.19 8.67 -7.61
C GLN A 45 11.19 9.58 -6.90
N ASP A 46 12.32 9.01 -6.50
CA ASP A 46 13.52 9.78 -6.21
C ASP A 46 14.32 9.99 -7.50
N GLN A 47 14.62 11.26 -7.82
CA GLN A 47 15.41 11.66 -8.98
C GLN A 47 16.85 12.05 -8.61
N GLY A 48 17.18 12.10 -7.32
CA GLY A 48 18.50 12.50 -6.82
C GLY A 48 19.51 11.37 -6.71
N GLY A 49 19.08 10.10 -6.87
CA GLY A 49 19.95 8.94 -6.72
C GLY A 49 20.36 8.69 -5.26
N ASN A 50 19.48 8.95 -4.31
CA ASN A 50 19.74 8.71 -2.89
C ASN A 50 19.65 7.22 -2.55
N GLU A 51 20.07 6.88 -1.33
CA GLU A 51 19.91 5.53 -0.78
C GLU A 51 18.44 5.08 -0.76
N PRO A 52 18.11 3.79 -0.94
CA PRO A 52 16.74 3.29 -0.91
C PRO A 52 15.93 3.69 0.35
N THR A 53 16.60 3.84 1.48
CA THR A 53 15.99 4.28 2.74
C THR A 53 15.43 5.70 2.66
N TYR A 54 16.03 6.58 1.85
CA TYR A 54 15.53 7.92 1.60
C TYR A 54 14.13 7.90 0.98
N LEU A 55 13.97 7.16 -0.11
CA LEU A 55 12.66 7.03 -0.76
C LEU A 55 11.63 6.38 0.19
N ALA A 56 12.04 5.40 1.00
CA ALA A 56 11.15 4.76 1.98
C ALA A 56 10.65 5.76 3.02
N GLU A 57 11.53 6.60 3.58
CA GLU A 57 11.17 7.62 4.56
C GLU A 57 10.21 8.65 3.97
N HIS A 58 10.52 9.16 2.77
CA HIS A 58 9.69 10.15 2.09
C HIS A 58 8.33 9.57 1.64
N ALA A 59 8.28 8.30 1.21
CA ALA A 59 7.03 7.59 0.95
C ALA A 59 6.17 7.45 2.22
N GLY A 60 6.81 7.14 3.36
CA GLY A 60 6.14 7.10 4.66
C GLY A 60 5.51 8.44 5.04
N ARG A 61 6.25 9.54 4.89
CA ARG A 61 5.73 10.90 5.13
C ARG A 61 4.58 11.26 4.19
N PHE A 62 4.69 10.91 2.91
CA PHE A 62 3.63 11.12 1.92
C PHE A 62 2.34 10.38 2.32
N MET A 63 2.43 9.11 2.70
CA MET A 63 1.27 8.34 3.18
C MET A 63 0.67 8.93 4.45
N GLN A 64 1.48 9.33 5.42
CA GLN A 64 0.98 9.96 6.65
C GLN A 64 0.19 11.24 6.37
N ALA A 65 0.71 12.11 5.49
CA ALA A 65 0.02 13.32 5.07
C ALA A 65 -1.28 13.01 4.30
N ALA A 66 -1.25 11.99 3.43
CA ALA A 66 -2.44 11.55 2.70
C ALA A 66 -3.53 11.03 3.65
N MET A 67 -3.18 10.25 4.67
CA MET A 67 -4.13 9.73 5.66
C MET A 67 -4.79 10.80 6.53
N GLN A 68 -4.25 12.03 6.58
CA GLN A 68 -4.90 13.16 7.27
C GLN A 68 -6.05 13.77 6.47
N ARG A 69 -6.17 13.45 5.18
CA ARG A 69 -7.19 14.01 4.30
C ARG A 69 -8.49 13.19 4.41
N PRO A 70 -9.64 13.82 4.70
CA PRO A 70 -10.91 13.10 4.92
C PRO A 70 -11.44 12.37 3.68
N GLU A 71 -11.03 12.77 2.49
CA GLU A 71 -11.37 12.13 1.21
C GLU A 71 -10.56 10.85 0.92
N ILE A 72 -9.51 10.57 1.70
CA ILE A 72 -8.66 9.39 1.53
C ILE A 72 -9.00 8.38 2.61
N ALA A 73 -9.57 7.24 2.21
CA ALA A 73 -9.99 6.20 3.14
C ALA A 73 -8.81 5.38 3.71
N SER A 74 -7.79 5.10 2.90
CA SER A 74 -6.61 4.32 3.30
C SER A 74 -5.50 4.47 2.26
N THR A 75 -4.25 4.25 2.68
CA THR A 75 -3.06 4.22 1.81
C THR A 75 -2.18 3.04 2.17
N PHE A 76 -1.49 2.48 1.18
CA PHE A 76 -0.42 1.50 1.40
C PHE A 76 0.67 1.69 0.34
N THR A 77 1.83 1.12 0.59
CA THR A 77 2.91 1.02 -0.40
C THR A 77 3.50 -0.39 -0.36
N PRO A 78 3.78 -1.00 -1.53
CA PRO A 78 4.53 -2.25 -1.58
C PRO A 78 6.05 -2.02 -1.44
N TYR A 79 6.52 -0.77 -1.45
CA TYR A 79 7.95 -0.45 -1.38
C TYR A 79 8.54 -0.79 -0.01
N ASN A 80 9.64 -1.54 0.01
CA ASN A 80 10.36 -1.91 1.22
C ASN A 80 11.87 -1.81 0.98
N ALA A 81 12.51 -0.84 1.62
CA ALA A 81 13.96 -0.63 1.52
C ALA A 81 14.80 -1.59 2.38
N GLY A 82 14.17 -2.38 3.27
CA GLY A 82 14.83 -3.37 4.11
C GLY A 82 14.96 -4.75 3.47
N VAL A 83 14.56 -4.92 2.21
CA VAL A 83 14.72 -6.19 1.50
C VAL A 83 16.22 -6.48 1.33
N PRO A 84 16.73 -7.62 1.83
CA PRO A 84 18.15 -7.93 1.72
C PRO A 84 18.62 -7.95 0.28
N GLN A 85 19.69 -7.21 0.00
CA GLN A 85 20.32 -7.21 -1.32
C GLN A 85 21.48 -8.22 -1.35
N ARG A 86 21.62 -8.90 -2.49
CA ARG A 86 22.82 -9.71 -2.80
C ARG A 86 23.65 -8.91 -3.78
N TYR A 87 24.84 -8.50 -3.34
CA TYR A 87 25.84 -7.93 -4.22
C TYR A 87 26.64 -9.06 -4.86
N LEU A 88 26.76 -9.05 -6.20
CA LEU A 88 27.62 -9.97 -6.94
C LEU A 88 28.85 -9.19 -7.40
N ASP A 89 30.02 -9.61 -6.92
CA ASP A 89 31.32 -9.17 -7.43
C ASP A 89 31.85 -10.28 -8.34
N ILE A 90 32.32 -9.94 -9.55
CA ILE A 90 32.71 -10.90 -10.61
C ILE A 90 34.22 -10.89 -10.81
#